data_AF-A0A0M6X0I8-F1
#
_entry.id   AF-A0A0M6X0I8-F1
#
_cell.length_a   1.000
_cell.length_b   1.000
_cell.length_c   1.000
_cell.angle_alpha   90.00
_cell.angle_beta   90.00
_cell.angle_gamma   90.00
#
_symmetry.space_group_name_H-M   'P 1'
#
loop_
_entity.id
_entity.type
_entity.pdbx_description
1 polymer ?
#
loop_
_entity_poly.entity_id
_entity_poly.type
_entity_poly.pdbx_seq_one_letter_code
_entity_poly.pdbx_strand_id
1 'polypeptide(L)'
;MDNLNRVKATKDFIGFERQKRAAKNALTILPADRETQGVLEAFLAYVTLGNGSWNFDNSAMMVYRVQTWVGKWKKTIIQTVNVFDNQSVDYQDCAIATEMIREIMQGVFTGTKVEGIPTTNLMAKNLKKTVQNSHCTEWNSLVNMLLNNDEKVKDVITQYYNIIQGNLKSSQVFIRATEFNSDVRKVQKAKLLIPDEQILLNDPIPQRREIREIYEKIYTRIPKVAEAEKEKANRLLEQIGMYLDYEDIDDEDIEDLIDKIKLFYETASSSLVNIHGNIQVLDGIKKDAKTISVAFSEVEKGIASTDDLDTLLMFSKDPLSKIERILSTLQAVQKDIEYVARDVEKRRGNIFVDNGGDLSTRYVESRNTIEADSKTVMDWKVM
;
A
#
# COMPACT_ATOMS: atom_id res chain seq x y z
N MET A 1 -7.04 -25.33 10.18
CA MET A 1 -6.03 -26.41 10.24
C MET A 1 -4.61 -25.87 10.24
N ASP A 2 -4.31 -24.78 9.52
CA ASP A 2 -3.00 -24.09 9.63
C ASP A 2 -2.61 -23.78 11.08
N ASN A 3 -3.54 -23.20 11.85
CA ASN A 3 -3.31 -22.91 13.25
C ASN A 3 -2.85 -24.14 14.06
N LEU A 4 -3.46 -25.29 13.79
CA LEU A 4 -3.12 -26.57 14.40
C LEU A 4 -1.72 -27.06 13.96
N ASN A 5 -1.36 -26.87 12.69
CA ASN A 5 -0.04 -27.24 12.17
C ASN A 5 1.08 -26.38 12.78
N ARG A 6 0.84 -25.07 12.95
CA ARG A 6 1.80 -24.16 13.61
C ARG A 6 2.03 -24.51 15.07
N VAL A 7 0.95 -24.89 15.77
CA VAL A 7 1.03 -25.41 17.14
C VAL A 7 1.84 -26.71 17.17
N LYS A 8 1.49 -27.68 16.32
CA LYS A 8 2.16 -29.00 16.26
C LYS A 8 3.65 -28.91 15.93
N ALA A 9 4.04 -27.95 15.10
CA ALA A 9 5.44 -27.74 14.72
C ALA A 9 6.30 -27.14 15.85
N THR A 10 5.66 -26.52 16.85
CA THR A 10 6.35 -25.72 17.88
C THR A 10 6.23 -26.34 19.27
N LYS A 11 5.06 -26.90 19.60
CA LYS A 11 4.70 -27.37 20.94
C LYS A 11 3.98 -28.71 20.88
N ASP A 12 4.17 -29.50 21.93
CA ASP A 12 3.40 -30.73 22.12
C ASP A 12 1.96 -30.36 22.52
N PHE A 13 0.95 -31.04 21.98
CA PHE A 13 -0.44 -30.72 22.31
C PHE A 13 -0.78 -31.02 23.77
N ILE A 14 -0.21 -32.11 24.29
CA ILE A 14 -0.57 -32.72 25.56
C ILE A 14 0.72 -33.00 26.33
N GLY A 15 0.76 -32.52 27.57
CA GLY A 15 1.76 -32.89 28.57
C GLY A 15 1.06 -33.49 29.78
N PHE A 16 1.81 -34.23 30.59
CA PHE A 16 1.28 -34.82 31.82
C PHE A 16 1.81 -34.07 33.04
N GLU A 17 0.92 -33.82 34.01
CA GLU A 17 1.30 -33.31 35.31
C GLU A 17 2.35 -34.25 35.93
N ARG A 18 3.41 -33.69 36.53
CA ARG A 18 4.63 -34.36 37.03
C ARG A 18 5.71 -34.73 36.00
N GLN A 19 5.53 -34.43 34.71
CA GLN A 19 6.56 -34.64 33.69
C GLN A 19 7.46 -33.40 33.51
N LYS A 20 8.55 -33.30 34.29
CA LYS A 20 9.40 -32.09 34.38
C LYS A 20 10.02 -31.57 33.06
N ARG A 21 10.27 -32.44 32.07
CA ARG A 21 10.85 -32.05 30.76
C ARG A 21 9.79 -31.71 29.70
N ALA A 22 8.65 -32.41 29.67
CA ALA A 22 7.60 -32.22 28.66
C ALA A 22 6.57 -31.15 29.05
N ALA A 23 6.41 -30.86 30.34
CA ALA A 23 5.43 -29.87 30.82
C ALA A 23 5.71 -28.42 30.35
N LYS A 24 6.97 -28.07 30.03
CA LYS A 24 7.31 -26.72 29.50
C LYS A 24 6.92 -26.51 28.04
N ASN A 25 6.83 -27.60 27.26
CA ASN A 25 6.55 -27.54 25.82
C ASN A 25 5.12 -27.93 25.47
N ALA A 26 4.32 -28.38 26.44
CA ALA A 26 2.95 -28.80 26.25
C ALA A 26 1.95 -27.63 26.26
N LEU A 27 0.96 -27.66 25.38
CA LEU A 27 -0.12 -26.67 25.32
C LEU A 27 -1.17 -26.90 26.41
N THR A 28 -1.54 -28.16 26.64
CA THR A 28 -2.48 -28.57 27.70
C THR A 28 -1.78 -29.56 28.63
N ILE A 29 -1.79 -29.29 29.93
CA ILE A 29 -1.26 -30.22 30.94
C ILE A 29 -2.44 -31.00 31.51
N LEU A 30 -2.43 -32.32 31.30
CA LEU A 30 -3.42 -33.22 31.87
C LEU A 30 -3.09 -33.51 33.34
N PRO A 31 -4.09 -33.55 34.23
CA PRO A 31 -3.89 -33.88 35.63
C PRO A 31 -3.36 -35.30 35.78
N ALA A 32 -2.54 -35.53 36.81
CA ALA A 32 -2.01 -36.85 37.15
C ALA A 32 -3.08 -37.67 37.91
N ASP A 33 -4.18 -37.97 37.22
CA ASP A 33 -5.29 -38.75 37.76
C ASP A 33 -5.36 -40.18 37.16
N ARG A 34 -6.19 -41.00 37.79
CA ARG A 34 -6.37 -42.42 37.42
C ARG A 34 -7.05 -42.58 36.05
N GLU A 35 -7.75 -41.55 35.59
CA GLU A 35 -8.35 -41.48 34.25
C GLU A 35 -7.25 -41.32 33.19
N THR A 36 -6.33 -40.37 33.40
CA THR A 36 -5.18 -40.11 32.53
C THR A 36 -4.20 -41.29 32.50
N GLN A 37 -3.98 -41.95 33.64
CA GLN A 37 -3.24 -43.22 33.70
C GLN A 37 -3.91 -44.32 32.87
N GLY A 38 -5.23 -44.49 33.01
CA GLY A 38 -5.98 -45.50 32.26
C GLY A 38 -5.95 -45.29 30.74
N VAL A 39 -5.85 -44.05 30.28
CA VAL A 39 -5.69 -43.69 28.86
C VAL A 39 -4.27 -44.01 28.37
N LEU A 40 -3.25 -43.72 29.18
CA LEU A 40 -1.87 -44.08 28.87
C LEU A 40 -1.69 -45.61 28.76
N GLU A 41 -2.28 -46.37 29.68
CA GLU A 41 -2.27 -47.84 29.64
C GLU A 41 -2.98 -48.39 28.39
N ALA A 42 -4.08 -47.76 27.97
CA ALA A 42 -4.79 -48.12 26.74
C ALA A 42 -3.92 -47.90 25.48
N PHE A 43 -3.20 -46.77 25.39
CA PHE A 43 -2.28 -46.50 24.29
C PHE A 43 -1.01 -47.37 24.35
N LEU A 44 -0.52 -47.70 25.54
CA LEU A 44 0.59 -48.64 25.70
C LEU A 44 0.20 -50.02 25.15
N ALA A 45 -0.97 -50.54 25.54
CA ALA A 45 -1.50 -51.80 25.06
C ALA A 45 -1.71 -51.80 23.53
N TYR A 46 -2.16 -50.69 22.95
CA TYR A 46 -2.28 -50.53 21.50
C TYR A 46 -0.94 -50.70 20.77
N VAL A 47 0.14 -50.13 21.32
CA VAL A 47 1.48 -50.24 20.72
C VAL A 47 2.10 -51.61 20.97
N THR A 48 2.00 -52.14 22.19
CA THR A 48 2.73 -53.36 22.59
C THR A 48 1.99 -54.66 22.29
N LEU A 49 0.68 -54.72 22.60
CA LEU A 49 -0.15 -55.91 22.39
C LEU A 49 -0.82 -55.90 21.01
N GLY A 50 -1.20 -54.72 20.56
CA GLY A 50 -1.91 -54.52 19.30
C GLY A 50 -1.04 -54.29 18.07
N ASN A 51 0.26 -54.01 18.25
CA ASN A 51 1.19 -53.60 17.19
C ASN A 51 0.62 -52.50 16.27
N GLY A 52 -0.05 -51.49 16.86
CA GLY A 52 -0.71 -50.43 16.10
C GLY A 52 -2.12 -50.78 15.61
N SER A 53 -2.73 -51.84 16.13
CA SER A 53 -4.13 -52.21 15.89
C SER A 53 -4.86 -52.45 17.21
N TRP A 54 -6.18 -52.29 17.23
CA TRP A 54 -7.00 -52.60 18.40
C TRP A 54 -7.38 -54.09 18.50
N ASN A 55 -6.54 -54.98 17.95
CA ASN A 55 -6.80 -56.41 17.88
C ASN A 55 -6.07 -57.17 18.98
N PHE A 56 -6.52 -57.01 20.23
CA PHE A 56 -5.98 -57.68 21.40
C PHE A 56 -7.08 -57.87 22.47
N ASP A 57 -6.84 -58.77 23.43
CA ASP A 57 -7.81 -59.05 24.48
C ASP A 57 -8.13 -57.80 25.31
N ASN A 58 -9.41 -57.60 25.61
CA ASN A 58 -9.94 -56.42 26.32
C ASN A 58 -9.80 -55.08 25.56
N SER A 59 -9.50 -55.10 24.26
CA SER A 59 -9.36 -53.88 23.44
C SER A 59 -10.64 -53.03 23.42
N ALA A 60 -11.84 -53.65 23.40
CA ALA A 60 -13.11 -52.93 23.40
C ALA A 60 -13.28 -52.02 24.63
N MET A 61 -12.85 -52.46 25.82
CA MET A 61 -12.91 -51.66 27.04
C MET A 61 -11.90 -50.50 27.00
N MET A 62 -10.72 -50.74 26.43
CA MET A 62 -9.69 -49.71 26.26
C MET A 62 -10.10 -48.64 25.23
N VAL A 63 -10.72 -49.05 24.12
CA VAL A 63 -11.27 -48.13 23.11
C VAL A 63 -12.38 -47.28 23.71
N TYR A 64 -13.29 -47.87 24.49
CA TYR A 64 -14.34 -47.13 25.17
C TYR A 64 -13.77 -46.06 26.11
N ARG A 65 -12.75 -46.40 26.91
CA ARG A 65 -12.05 -45.44 27.78
C ARG A 65 -11.44 -44.27 27.01
N VAL A 66 -10.74 -44.56 25.90
CA VAL A 66 -10.16 -43.51 25.04
C VAL A 66 -11.27 -42.64 24.45
N GLN A 67 -12.38 -43.23 23.98
CA GLN A 67 -13.49 -42.49 23.38
C GLN A 67 -14.18 -41.55 24.39
N THR A 68 -14.43 -42.03 25.62
CA THR A 68 -15.00 -41.20 26.70
C THR A 68 -14.07 -40.06 27.08
N TRP A 69 -12.77 -40.35 27.18
CA TRP A 69 -11.75 -39.33 27.44
C TRP A 69 -11.69 -38.27 26.33
N VAL A 70 -11.68 -38.68 25.05
CA VAL A 70 -11.72 -37.75 23.91
C VAL A 70 -12.99 -36.91 23.98
N GLY A 71 -14.15 -37.50 24.28
CA GLY A 71 -15.41 -36.75 24.42
C GLY A 71 -15.34 -35.64 25.48
N LYS A 72 -14.68 -35.91 26.60
CA LYS A 72 -14.49 -34.97 27.72
C LYS A 72 -13.49 -33.87 27.40
N TRP A 73 -12.34 -34.22 26.83
CA TRP A 73 -11.22 -33.29 26.62
C TRP A 73 -11.23 -32.58 25.26
N LYS A 74 -12.03 -33.04 24.29
CA LYS A 74 -12.11 -32.44 22.94
C LYS A 74 -12.41 -30.95 22.99
N LYS A 75 -13.39 -30.52 23.80
CA LYS A 75 -13.74 -29.08 23.91
C LYS A 75 -12.58 -28.27 24.48
N THR A 76 -11.94 -28.76 25.54
CA THR A 76 -10.79 -28.12 26.18
C THR A 76 -9.60 -27.99 25.23
N ILE A 77 -9.22 -29.07 24.55
CA ILE A 77 -8.09 -29.06 23.61
C ILE A 77 -8.35 -28.07 22.45
N ILE A 78 -9.59 -28.03 21.92
CA ILE A 78 -9.96 -27.08 20.87
C ILE A 78 -9.88 -25.64 21.39
N GLN A 79 -10.34 -25.38 22.61
CA GLN A 79 -10.25 -24.06 23.23
C GLN A 79 -8.80 -23.63 23.45
N THR A 80 -7.94 -24.49 23.99
CA THR A 80 -6.52 -24.15 24.23
C THR A 80 -5.75 -23.86 22.94
N VAL A 81 -6.15 -24.46 21.81
CA VAL A 81 -5.52 -24.22 20.50
C VAL A 81 -5.99 -22.90 19.86
N ASN A 82 -7.25 -22.54 20.07
CA ASN A 82 -7.93 -21.41 19.44
C ASN A 82 -8.05 -20.15 20.32
N VAL A 83 -7.73 -20.27 21.60
CA VAL A 83 -7.76 -19.18 22.59
C VAL A 83 -6.41 -19.15 23.28
N PHE A 84 -5.78 -17.97 23.26
CA PHE A 84 -4.57 -17.70 24.03
C PHE A 84 -4.85 -16.52 24.95
N ASP A 85 -4.62 -16.71 26.25
CA ASP A 85 -4.87 -15.72 27.32
C ASP A 85 -6.26 -15.06 27.25
N ASN A 86 -7.31 -15.88 27.17
CA ASN A 86 -8.72 -15.46 27.00
C ASN A 86 -9.06 -14.66 25.72
N GLN A 87 -8.13 -14.52 24.78
CA GLN A 87 -8.36 -13.89 23.48
C GLN A 87 -8.31 -14.92 22.34
N SER A 88 -9.12 -14.68 21.31
CA SER A 88 -9.08 -15.49 20.09
C SER A 88 -7.73 -15.35 19.38
N VAL A 89 -7.42 -16.32 18.54
CA VAL A 89 -6.22 -16.27 17.72
C VAL A 89 -6.43 -15.29 16.56
N ASP A 90 -5.71 -14.17 16.58
CA ASP A 90 -5.93 -13.04 15.66
C ASP A 90 -4.82 -12.86 14.59
N TYR A 91 -3.90 -13.81 14.44
CA TYR A 91 -2.80 -13.67 13.46
C TYR A 91 -3.30 -13.64 12.00
N GLN A 92 -4.44 -14.26 11.70
CA GLN A 92 -5.04 -14.14 10.37
C GLN A 92 -5.56 -12.72 10.10
N ASP A 93 -6.12 -12.05 11.11
CA ASP A 93 -6.60 -10.67 10.99
C ASP A 93 -5.41 -9.73 10.73
N CYS A 94 -4.27 -9.97 11.40
CA CYS A 94 -3.00 -9.26 11.15
C CYS A 94 -2.48 -9.45 9.72
N ALA A 95 -2.55 -10.70 9.21
CA ALA A 95 -2.11 -11.01 7.85
C ALA A 95 -3.00 -10.34 6.80
N ILE A 96 -4.33 -10.40 6.98
CA ILE A 96 -5.31 -9.73 6.11
C ILE A 96 -5.06 -8.22 6.11
N ALA A 97 -4.92 -7.60 7.28
CA ALA A 97 -4.66 -6.16 7.38
C ALA A 97 -3.36 -5.77 6.67
N THR A 98 -2.31 -6.58 6.81
CA THR A 98 -1.02 -6.35 6.14
C THR A 98 -1.13 -6.42 4.61
N GLU A 99 -1.87 -7.39 4.06
CA GLU A 99 -2.12 -7.44 2.61
C GLU A 99 -2.99 -6.28 2.12
N MET A 100 -3.98 -5.85 2.91
CA MET A 100 -4.80 -4.69 2.58
C MET A 100 -3.94 -3.41 2.53
N ILE A 101 -3.03 -3.21 3.49
CA ILE A 101 -2.05 -2.11 3.45
C ILE A 101 -1.18 -2.22 2.20
N ARG A 102 -0.72 -3.42 1.84
CA ARG A 102 0.05 -3.65 0.60
C ARG A 102 -0.70 -3.21 -0.65
N GLU A 103 -2.00 -3.50 -0.75
CA GLU A 103 -2.82 -3.09 -1.89
C GLU A 103 -2.97 -1.57 -2.00
N ILE A 104 -3.11 -0.89 -0.86
CA ILE A 104 -3.17 0.58 -0.79
C ILE A 104 -1.82 1.16 -1.22
N MET A 105 -0.72 0.71 -0.63
CA MET A 105 0.62 1.24 -0.88
C MET A 105 1.14 0.99 -2.31
N GLN A 106 0.59 0.00 -3.02
CA GLN A 106 0.92 -0.29 -4.42
C GLN A 106 -0.06 0.31 -5.44
N GLY A 107 -1.09 1.05 -5.00
CA GLY A 107 -2.10 1.62 -5.90
C GLY A 107 -2.88 0.56 -6.69
N VAL A 108 -2.98 -0.67 -6.17
CA VAL A 108 -3.77 -1.74 -6.81
C VAL A 108 -5.26 -1.49 -6.58
N PHE A 109 -5.60 -0.98 -5.40
CA PHE A 109 -6.95 -0.58 -5.07
C PHE A 109 -7.17 0.90 -5.41
N THR A 110 -8.27 1.20 -6.10
CA THR A 110 -8.57 2.53 -6.66
C THR A 110 -9.73 3.25 -5.98
N GLY A 111 -10.31 2.65 -4.93
CA GLY A 111 -11.42 3.24 -4.19
C GLY A 111 -10.96 4.24 -3.12
N THR A 112 -11.91 5.03 -2.61
CA THR A 112 -11.69 6.10 -1.64
C THR A 112 -11.90 5.69 -0.19
N LYS A 113 -12.25 4.42 0.08
CA LYS A 113 -12.38 3.86 1.42
C LYS A 113 -11.86 2.42 1.49
N VAL A 114 -11.28 2.06 2.63
CA VAL A 114 -10.80 0.70 2.95
C VAL A 114 -11.90 -0.37 2.80
N GLU A 115 -13.16 0.00 3.03
CA GLU A 115 -14.35 -0.88 2.90
C GLU A 115 -14.59 -1.36 1.46
N GLY A 116 -14.03 -0.67 0.45
CA GLY A 116 -14.21 -1.03 -0.95
C GLY A 116 -13.25 -2.11 -1.47
N ILE A 117 -12.25 -2.52 -0.68
CA ILE A 117 -11.21 -3.46 -1.12
C ILE A 117 -11.85 -4.83 -1.45
N PRO A 118 -11.77 -5.30 -2.71
CA PRO A 118 -12.41 -6.55 -3.10
C PRO A 118 -11.59 -7.75 -2.63
N THR A 119 -12.28 -8.74 -2.05
CA THR A 119 -11.64 -9.94 -1.48
C THR A 119 -10.91 -10.81 -2.53
N THR A 120 -11.25 -10.63 -3.81
CA THR A 120 -10.57 -11.28 -4.94
C THR A 120 -9.14 -10.78 -5.15
N ASN A 121 -8.84 -9.52 -4.80
CA ASN A 121 -7.51 -8.96 -4.99
C ASN A 121 -6.51 -9.50 -3.95
N LEU A 122 -6.99 -9.72 -2.72
CA LEU A 122 -6.18 -10.24 -1.61
C LEU A 122 -5.64 -11.65 -1.88
N MET A 123 -6.36 -12.44 -2.69
CA MET A 123 -5.97 -13.80 -3.08
C MET A 123 -5.25 -13.85 -4.43
N ALA A 124 -5.16 -12.74 -5.16
CA ALA A 124 -4.47 -12.70 -6.43
C ALA A 124 -2.95 -12.67 -6.23
N LYS A 125 -2.22 -13.33 -7.13
CA LYS A 125 -0.75 -13.19 -7.25
C LYS A 125 -0.42 -11.84 -7.87
N ASN A 126 -0.73 -10.75 -7.17
CA ASN A 126 -0.43 -9.40 -7.61
C ASN A 126 1.05 -9.11 -7.38
N LEU A 127 1.82 -9.37 -8.45
CA LEU A 127 3.20 -8.91 -8.66
C LEU A 127 3.14 -7.67 -9.56
N LYS A 128 2.80 -6.51 -9.01
CA LYS A 128 3.17 -5.25 -9.68
C LYS A 128 4.60 -4.91 -9.27
N LYS A 129 5.49 -4.83 -10.27
CA LYS A 129 6.83 -4.29 -10.05
C LYS A 129 6.74 -2.80 -9.73
N THR A 130 7.70 -2.31 -8.96
CA THR A 130 7.89 -0.89 -8.68
C THR A 130 8.00 -0.15 -10.00
N VAL A 131 6.96 0.62 -10.34
CA VAL A 131 7.00 1.61 -11.41
C VAL A 131 7.75 2.82 -10.83
N GLN A 132 8.44 3.58 -11.68
CA GLN A 132 9.01 4.87 -11.29
C GLN A 132 7.89 5.72 -10.68
N ASN A 133 8.05 6.08 -9.40
CA ASN A 133 7.05 6.79 -8.62
C ASN A 133 7.63 8.09 -8.07
N SER A 134 6.74 9.01 -7.73
CA SER A 134 7.05 10.32 -7.14
C SER A 134 6.73 10.36 -5.65
N HIS A 135 6.70 9.21 -4.97
CA HIS A 135 6.45 9.14 -3.53
C HIS A 135 7.70 9.48 -2.69
N CYS A 136 7.49 9.76 -1.40
CA CYS A 136 8.60 9.99 -0.46
C CYS A 136 9.46 8.73 -0.21
N THR A 137 10.62 8.93 0.43
CA THR A 137 11.54 7.80 0.71
C THR A 137 10.98 6.82 1.74
N GLU A 138 10.13 7.32 2.63
CA GLU A 138 9.45 6.65 3.70
C GLU A 138 8.36 5.72 3.15
N TRP A 139 7.61 6.19 2.15
CA TRP A 139 6.66 5.38 1.38
C TRP A 139 7.38 4.22 0.71
N ASN A 140 8.48 4.50 -0.01
CA ASN A 140 9.26 3.48 -0.69
C ASN A 140 9.90 2.49 0.29
N SER A 141 10.33 2.94 1.47
CA SER A 141 10.81 2.07 2.55
C SER A 141 9.71 1.12 3.05
N LEU A 142 8.49 1.62 3.24
CA LEU A 142 7.35 0.82 3.69
C LEU A 142 6.93 -0.20 2.62
N VAL A 143 6.88 0.21 1.35
CA VAL A 143 6.60 -0.70 0.21
C VAL A 143 7.64 -1.83 0.15
N ASN A 144 8.93 -1.51 0.30
CA ASN A 144 9.98 -2.53 0.30
C ASN A 144 9.83 -3.51 1.49
N MET A 145 9.45 -3.02 2.67
CA MET A 145 9.17 -3.87 3.82
C MET A 145 7.98 -4.81 3.59
N LEU A 146 6.92 -4.32 2.93
CA LEU A 146 5.76 -5.12 2.55
C LEU A 146 6.13 -6.19 1.51
N LEU A 147 6.93 -5.83 0.50
CA LEU A 147 7.39 -6.76 -0.53
C LEU A 147 8.31 -7.85 0.03
N ASN A 148 9.18 -7.54 0.99
CA ASN A 148 10.07 -8.53 1.60
C ASN A 148 9.33 -9.61 2.40
N ASN A 149 8.09 -9.34 2.83
CA ASN A 149 7.29 -10.25 3.66
C ASN A 149 6.08 -10.82 2.91
N ASP A 150 5.91 -10.54 1.62
CA ASP A 150 4.66 -10.80 0.89
C ASP A 150 4.34 -12.30 0.74
N GLU A 151 5.32 -13.12 0.37
CA GLU A 151 5.16 -14.57 0.25
C GLU A 151 4.73 -15.17 1.59
N LYS A 152 5.36 -14.73 2.69
CA LYS A 152 5.03 -15.21 4.04
C LYS A 152 3.60 -14.85 4.42
N VAL A 153 3.18 -13.60 4.23
CA VAL A 153 1.84 -13.12 4.62
C VAL A 153 0.77 -13.79 3.75
N LYS A 154 0.99 -13.92 2.44
CA LYS A 154 0.06 -14.63 1.54
C LYS A 154 -0.04 -16.11 1.83
N ASP A 155 1.06 -16.75 2.17
CA ASP A 155 1.06 -18.16 2.58
C ASP A 155 0.24 -18.36 3.85
N VAL A 156 0.33 -17.43 4.81
CA VAL A 156 -0.49 -17.47 6.04
C VAL A 156 -1.98 -17.41 5.72
N ILE A 157 -2.40 -16.44 4.91
CA ILE A 157 -3.81 -16.28 4.51
C ILE A 157 -4.29 -17.52 3.75
N THR A 158 -3.51 -17.95 2.76
CA THR A 158 -3.84 -19.10 1.92
C THR A 158 -3.98 -20.38 2.74
N GLN A 159 -3.02 -20.65 3.64
CA GLN A 159 -3.03 -21.86 4.46
C GLN A 159 -4.13 -21.83 5.53
N TYR A 160 -4.43 -20.66 6.12
CA TYR A 160 -5.45 -20.52 7.15
C TYR A 160 -6.85 -20.84 6.64
N TYR A 161 -7.20 -20.31 5.47
CA TYR A 161 -8.52 -20.50 4.88
C TYR A 161 -8.60 -21.76 3.99
N ASN A 162 -7.51 -22.50 3.79
CA ASN A 162 -7.51 -23.72 2.98
C ASN A 162 -8.39 -24.83 3.59
N ILE A 163 -9.23 -25.43 2.75
CA ILE A 163 -10.00 -26.64 2.98
C ILE A 163 -9.13 -27.80 2.50
N ILE A 164 -8.54 -28.53 3.45
CA ILE A 164 -7.69 -29.67 3.14
C ILE A 164 -8.57 -30.82 2.61
N GLN A 165 -8.34 -31.23 1.37
CA GLN A 165 -8.95 -32.41 0.75
C GLN A 165 -7.93 -33.56 0.72
N GLY A 166 -8.12 -34.59 1.55
CA GLY A 166 -7.21 -35.74 1.60
C GLY A 166 -5.88 -35.47 2.32
N ASN A 167 -4.76 -35.99 1.78
CA ASN A 167 -3.44 -35.83 2.40
C ASN A 167 -3.01 -34.35 2.43
N LEU A 168 -2.32 -33.95 3.51
CA LEU A 168 -2.06 -32.57 3.95
C LEU A 168 -1.42 -31.59 2.95
N LYS A 169 -1.03 -32.02 1.74
CA LYS A 169 -0.47 -31.18 0.67
C LYS A 169 -1.14 -31.50 -0.67
N SER A 170 -2.27 -30.87 -0.97
CA SER A 170 -2.85 -30.86 -2.31
C SER A 170 -2.26 -29.71 -3.14
N SER A 171 -2.01 -29.95 -4.43
CA SER A 171 -1.59 -28.91 -5.39
C SER A 171 -2.68 -27.85 -5.61
N GLN A 172 -3.94 -28.20 -5.36
CA GLN A 172 -5.09 -27.31 -5.43
C GLN A 172 -5.48 -26.83 -4.03
N VAL A 173 -5.63 -25.52 -3.87
CA VAL A 173 -6.09 -24.86 -2.65
C VAL A 173 -7.57 -24.51 -2.81
N PHE A 174 -8.39 -24.97 -1.88
CA PHE A 174 -9.82 -24.63 -1.84
C PHE A 174 -10.06 -23.73 -0.64
N ILE A 175 -10.63 -22.54 -0.83
CA ILE A 175 -10.71 -21.54 0.23
C ILE A 175 -12.10 -21.57 0.89
N ARG A 176 -12.13 -21.49 2.22
CA ARG A 176 -13.35 -21.22 3.01
C ARG A 176 -13.82 -19.79 2.78
N ALA A 177 -14.43 -19.56 1.63
CA ALA A 177 -14.78 -18.22 1.15
C ALA A 177 -15.73 -17.45 2.09
N THR A 178 -16.64 -18.14 2.79
CA THR A 178 -17.58 -17.50 3.71
C THR A 178 -16.88 -16.93 4.95
N GLU A 179 -16.00 -17.71 5.59
CA GLU A 179 -15.19 -17.29 6.74
C GLU A 179 -14.19 -16.20 6.33
N PHE A 180 -13.52 -16.38 5.19
CA PHE A 180 -12.60 -15.37 4.66
C PHE A 180 -13.28 -14.03 4.41
N ASN A 181 -14.43 -14.05 3.73
CA ASN A 181 -15.18 -12.81 3.45
C ASN A 181 -15.72 -12.15 4.72
N SER A 182 -16.11 -12.92 5.75
CA SER A 182 -16.55 -12.33 7.03
C SER A 182 -15.40 -11.67 7.78
N ASP A 183 -14.22 -12.29 7.78
CA ASP A 183 -13.04 -11.77 8.49
C ASP A 183 -12.48 -10.54 7.76
N VAL A 184 -12.44 -10.54 6.43
CA VAL A 184 -12.08 -9.34 5.65
C VAL A 184 -13.04 -8.19 5.95
N ARG A 185 -14.37 -8.44 5.99
CA ARG A 185 -15.34 -7.39 6.35
C ARG A 185 -15.18 -6.90 7.78
N LYS A 186 -14.79 -7.77 8.72
CA LYS A 186 -14.50 -7.38 10.11
C LYS A 186 -13.28 -6.46 10.16
N VAL A 187 -12.20 -6.82 9.48
CA VAL A 187 -10.95 -6.02 9.40
C VAL A 187 -11.18 -4.69 8.67
N GLN A 188 -12.00 -4.68 7.62
CA GLN A 188 -12.43 -3.45 6.92
C GLN A 188 -13.17 -2.49 7.84
N LYS A 189 -14.16 -2.99 8.59
CA LYS A 189 -14.92 -2.18 9.56
C LYS A 189 -14.05 -1.66 10.70
N ALA A 190 -13.02 -2.41 11.06
CA ALA A 190 -12.02 -1.99 12.03
C ALA A 190 -11.00 -0.99 11.46
N LYS A 191 -11.12 -0.54 10.20
CA LYS A 191 -10.14 0.32 9.52
C LYS A 191 -8.70 -0.20 9.62
N LEU A 192 -8.52 -1.51 9.52
CA LEU A 192 -7.21 -2.16 9.64
C LEU A 192 -6.53 -1.99 11.01
N LEU A 193 -7.23 -1.45 12.02
CA LEU A 193 -6.74 -1.38 13.40
C LEU A 193 -6.96 -2.71 14.10
N ILE A 194 -5.89 -3.21 14.72
CA ILE A 194 -5.95 -4.33 15.66
C ILE A 194 -5.60 -3.75 17.04
N PRO A 195 -6.44 -3.93 18.07
CA PRO A 195 -6.21 -3.34 19.39
C PRO A 195 -4.83 -3.68 19.98
N ASP A 196 -4.14 -2.69 20.54
CA ASP A 196 -2.79 -2.85 21.11
C ASP A 196 -2.70 -3.90 22.23
N GLU A 197 -3.80 -4.09 22.98
CA GLU A 197 -3.94 -5.13 24.01
C GLU A 197 -3.77 -6.55 23.44
N GLN A 198 -4.04 -6.76 22.15
CA GLN A 198 -3.88 -8.05 21.45
C GLN A 198 -2.48 -8.20 20.84
N ILE A 199 -1.83 -7.07 20.50
CA ILE A 199 -0.49 -7.02 19.87
C ILE A 199 0.60 -7.25 20.91
N LEU A 200 0.46 -6.66 22.11
CA LEU A 200 1.41 -6.79 23.23
C LEU A 200 1.42 -8.19 23.88
N LEU A 201 0.47 -9.05 23.51
CA LEU A 201 0.33 -10.39 24.05
C LEU A 201 1.43 -11.30 23.49
N ASN A 202 2.33 -11.75 24.37
CA ASN A 202 3.45 -12.62 24.02
C ASN A 202 2.98 -14.05 23.65
N ASP A 203 2.52 -14.23 22.40
CA ASP A 203 2.03 -15.52 21.93
C ASP A 203 3.14 -16.60 22.07
N PRO A 204 2.88 -17.74 22.72
CA PRO A 204 3.84 -18.82 22.92
C PRO A 204 4.27 -19.50 21.64
N ILE A 205 3.63 -19.20 20.50
CA ILE A 205 3.92 -19.77 19.19
C ILE A 205 4.66 -18.71 18.35
N PRO A 206 5.97 -18.90 18.09
CA PRO A 206 6.80 -17.95 17.35
C PRO A 206 6.25 -17.60 15.97
N GLN A 207 5.67 -18.58 15.26
CA GLN A 207 5.11 -18.38 13.92
C GLN A 207 3.86 -17.48 13.90
N ARG A 208 3.14 -17.35 15.02
CA ARG A 208 2.02 -16.40 15.13
C ARG A 208 2.54 -15.02 15.53
N ARG A 209 3.52 -15.00 16.44
CA ARG A 209 4.20 -13.77 16.89
C ARG A 209 4.90 -13.03 15.76
N GLU A 210 5.61 -13.74 14.88
CA GLU A 210 6.30 -13.15 13.73
C GLU A 210 5.35 -12.35 12.83
N ILE A 211 4.14 -12.86 12.57
CA ILE A 211 3.14 -12.16 11.76
C ILE A 211 2.60 -10.91 12.47
N ARG A 212 2.41 -10.97 13.80
CA ARG A 212 2.02 -9.80 14.60
C ARG A 212 3.10 -8.73 14.60
N GLU A 213 4.36 -9.12 14.79
CA GLU A 213 5.51 -8.20 14.76
C GLU A 213 5.68 -7.54 13.38
N ILE A 214 5.43 -8.27 12.29
CA ILE A 214 5.43 -7.72 10.93
C ILE A 214 4.34 -6.65 10.81
N TYR A 215 3.11 -6.97 11.21
CA TYR A 215 1.99 -6.03 11.17
C TYR A 215 2.27 -4.78 12.03
N GLU A 216 2.74 -4.94 13.27
CA GLU A 216 3.05 -3.84 14.18
C GLU A 216 4.12 -2.89 13.60
N LYS A 217 5.20 -3.45 13.04
CA LYS A 217 6.27 -2.67 12.40
C LYS A 217 5.78 -1.87 11.20
N ILE A 218 4.80 -2.40 10.45
CA ILE A 218 4.20 -1.73 9.29
C ILE A 218 3.23 -0.66 9.78
N TYR A 219 2.34 -1.01 10.71
CA TYR A 219 1.30 -0.13 11.22
C TYR A 219 1.87 1.11 11.91
N THR A 220 2.90 0.96 12.75
CA THR A 220 3.58 2.09 13.42
C THR A 220 4.29 3.06 12.47
N ARG A 221 4.53 2.65 11.21
CA ARG A 221 5.14 3.51 10.18
C ARG A 221 4.11 4.27 9.36
N ILE A 222 2.84 3.86 9.36
CA ILE A 222 1.77 4.49 8.57
C ILE A 222 1.66 6.00 8.86
N PRO A 223 1.59 6.47 10.12
CA PRO A 223 1.48 7.90 10.40
C PRO A 223 2.68 8.69 9.88
N LYS A 224 3.89 8.16 10.05
CA LYS A 224 5.13 8.81 9.58
C LYS A 224 5.17 8.94 8.06
N VAL A 225 4.68 7.92 7.35
CA VAL A 225 4.59 7.97 5.88
C VAL A 225 3.53 8.97 5.44
N ALA A 226 2.37 9.01 6.11
CA ALA A 226 1.31 9.96 5.81
C ALA A 226 1.77 11.41 6.00
N GLU A 227 2.46 11.70 7.11
CA GLU A 227 3.05 13.03 7.36
C GLU A 227 4.11 13.41 6.32
N ALA A 228 5.05 12.51 6.01
CA ALA A 228 6.09 12.77 5.02
C ALA A 228 5.53 12.99 3.61
N GLU A 229 4.49 12.25 3.23
CA GLU A 229 3.82 12.40 1.93
C GLU A 229 3.05 13.73 1.86
N LYS A 230 2.35 14.11 2.94
CA LYS A 230 1.69 15.43 3.05
C LYS A 230 2.69 16.57 2.96
N GLU A 231 3.84 16.46 3.62
CA GLU A 231 4.89 17.48 3.56
C GLU A 231 5.45 17.63 2.14
N LYS A 232 5.69 16.51 1.45
CA LYS A 232 6.11 16.54 0.04
C LYS A 232 5.04 17.18 -0.85
N ALA A 233 3.77 16.80 -0.65
CA ALA A 233 2.64 17.35 -1.40
C ALA A 233 2.49 18.86 -1.21
N ASN A 234 2.56 19.36 0.04
CA ASN A 234 2.49 20.78 0.35
C ASN A 234 3.62 21.56 -0.34
N ARG A 235 4.87 21.10 -0.27
CA ARG A 235 6.01 21.76 -0.95
C ARG A 235 5.82 21.83 -2.46
N LEU A 236 5.21 20.80 -3.05
CA LEU A 236 4.94 20.74 -4.48
C LEU A 236 3.84 21.73 -4.89
N LEU A 237 2.74 21.79 -4.13
CA LEU A 237 1.66 22.75 -4.35
C LEU A 237 2.13 24.19 -4.14
N GLU A 238 2.93 24.46 -3.11
CA GLU A 238 3.55 25.78 -2.89
C GLU A 238 4.38 26.23 -4.09
N GLN A 239 5.18 25.32 -4.69
CA GLN A 239 5.96 25.63 -5.87
C GLN A 239 5.09 25.92 -7.10
N ILE A 240 3.96 25.23 -7.24
CA ILE A 240 3.00 25.49 -8.32
C ILE A 240 2.25 26.80 -8.10
N GLY A 241 1.88 27.10 -6.86
CA GLY A 241 1.27 28.37 -6.46
C GLY A 241 2.13 29.60 -6.76
N MET A 242 3.44 29.44 -6.99
CA MET A 242 4.30 30.52 -7.49
C MET A 242 4.08 30.85 -8.97
N TYR A 243 3.53 29.90 -9.74
CA TYR A 243 3.38 29.99 -11.20
C TYR A 243 1.93 30.04 -11.65
N LEU A 244 1.01 29.46 -10.88
CA LEU A 244 -0.40 29.29 -11.27
C LEU A 244 -1.27 29.32 -10.01
N ASP A 245 -2.38 30.06 -10.08
CA ASP A 245 -3.45 29.91 -9.10
C ASP A 245 -4.15 28.56 -9.33
N TYR A 246 -3.99 27.65 -8.39
CA TYR A 246 -4.45 26.27 -8.52
C TYR A 246 -5.76 25.97 -7.80
N GLU A 247 -6.34 26.96 -7.12
CA GLU A 247 -7.61 26.82 -6.44
C GLU A 247 -8.73 26.58 -7.48
N ASP A 248 -9.45 25.46 -7.35
CA ASP A 248 -10.54 25.03 -8.23
C ASP A 248 -10.18 24.83 -9.72
N ILE A 249 -8.90 24.52 -10.06
CA ILE A 249 -8.50 24.20 -11.45
C ILE A 249 -9.34 23.06 -12.03
N ASP A 250 -9.93 23.32 -13.19
CA ASP A 250 -10.60 22.31 -14.01
C ASP A 250 -9.76 21.84 -15.20
N ASP A 251 -10.33 20.97 -16.03
CA ASP A 251 -9.67 20.51 -17.25
C ASP A 251 -9.55 21.61 -18.32
N GLU A 252 -10.50 22.53 -18.40
CA GLU A 252 -10.47 23.65 -19.37
C GLU A 252 -9.32 24.62 -19.05
N ASP A 253 -9.10 24.92 -17.76
CA ASP A 253 -8.00 25.78 -17.30
C ASP A 253 -6.62 25.22 -17.71
N ILE A 254 -6.43 23.91 -17.57
CA ILE A 254 -5.19 23.23 -17.95
C ILE A 254 -5.02 23.24 -19.48
N GLU A 255 -6.09 23.02 -20.23
CA GLU A 255 -6.06 23.07 -21.69
C GLU A 255 -5.71 24.48 -22.20
N ASP A 256 -6.32 25.51 -21.63
CA ASP A 256 -6.11 26.92 -21.95
C ASP A 256 -4.68 27.36 -21.62
N LEU A 257 -4.14 26.93 -20.47
CA LEU A 257 -2.75 27.18 -20.09
C LEU A 257 -1.78 26.61 -21.13
N ILE A 258 -2.03 25.38 -21.60
CA ILE A 258 -1.18 24.73 -22.59
C ILE A 258 -1.28 25.42 -23.95
N ASP A 259 -2.47 25.84 -24.36
CA ASP A 259 -2.65 26.56 -25.61
C ASP A 259 -1.97 27.95 -25.58
N LYS A 260 -2.00 28.65 -24.44
CA LYS A 260 -1.18 29.86 -24.24
C LYS A 260 0.31 29.55 -24.38
N ILE A 261 0.81 28.50 -23.73
CA ILE A 261 2.22 28.10 -23.83
C ILE A 261 2.62 27.78 -25.28
N LYS A 262 1.75 27.12 -26.05
CA LYS A 262 1.99 26.87 -27.48
C LYS A 262 2.05 28.18 -28.27
N LEU A 263 1.12 29.09 -28.05
CA LEU A 263 1.10 30.40 -28.70
C LEU A 263 2.39 31.18 -28.41
N PHE A 264 2.94 31.08 -27.20
CA PHE A 264 4.25 31.66 -26.87
C PHE A 264 5.37 31.10 -27.73
N TYR A 265 5.49 29.78 -27.85
CA TYR A 265 6.52 29.17 -28.66
C TYR A 265 6.35 29.47 -30.16
N GLU A 266 5.12 29.54 -30.67
CA GLU A 266 4.83 29.97 -32.04
C GLU A 266 5.25 31.43 -32.28
N THR A 267 4.97 32.31 -31.32
CA THR A 267 5.32 33.74 -31.37
C THR A 267 6.84 33.94 -31.30
N ALA A 268 7.52 33.21 -30.41
CA ALA A 268 8.98 33.22 -30.28
C ALA A 268 9.67 32.73 -31.57
N SER A 269 9.14 31.66 -32.18
CA SER A 269 9.61 31.14 -33.46
C SER A 269 9.44 32.15 -34.60
N SER A 270 8.26 32.78 -34.68
CA SER A 270 7.98 33.83 -35.68
C SER A 270 8.89 35.05 -35.51
N SER A 271 9.28 35.35 -34.26
CA SER A 271 10.20 36.44 -33.90
C SER A 271 11.69 36.07 -34.10
N LEU A 272 11.99 34.91 -34.70
CA LEU A 272 13.34 34.38 -34.90
C LEU A 272 14.15 34.29 -33.59
N VAL A 273 13.48 34.02 -32.47
CA VAL A 273 14.14 33.71 -31.19
C VAL A 273 14.39 32.21 -31.14
N ASN A 274 15.64 31.80 -30.90
CA ASN A 274 16.03 30.39 -30.97
C ASN A 274 15.58 29.60 -29.73
N ILE A 275 14.27 29.33 -29.63
CA ILE A 275 13.66 28.52 -28.57
C ILE A 275 12.69 27.56 -29.24
N HIS A 276 12.77 26.30 -28.84
CA HIS A 276 11.90 25.24 -29.35
C HIS A 276 11.25 24.54 -28.16
N GLY A 277 9.95 24.80 -27.97
CA GLY A 277 9.15 24.09 -26.98
C GLY A 277 8.96 22.63 -27.35
N ASN A 278 8.87 21.76 -26.35
CA ASN A 278 8.56 20.34 -26.58
C ASN A 278 7.05 20.14 -26.77
N ILE A 279 6.56 20.38 -27.99
CA ILE A 279 5.14 20.32 -28.34
C ILE A 279 4.52 18.95 -28.03
N GLN A 280 5.28 17.86 -28.16
CA GLN A 280 4.79 16.51 -27.83
C GLN A 280 4.47 16.35 -26.34
N VAL A 281 5.26 16.96 -25.46
CA VAL A 281 5.01 16.93 -24.01
C VAL A 281 3.78 17.75 -23.67
N LEU A 282 3.62 18.93 -24.29
CA LEU A 282 2.46 19.81 -24.13
C LEU A 282 1.16 19.14 -24.60
N ASP A 283 1.17 18.49 -25.77
CA ASP A 283 0.03 17.71 -26.26
C ASP A 283 -0.33 16.54 -25.34
N GLY A 284 0.68 15.91 -24.73
CA GLY A 284 0.48 14.87 -23.74
C GLY A 284 -0.21 15.39 -22.47
N ILE A 285 0.22 16.55 -21.95
CA ILE A 285 -0.41 17.16 -20.77
C ILE A 285 -1.84 17.60 -21.10
N LYS A 286 -2.09 18.12 -22.31
CA LYS A 286 -3.43 18.53 -22.76
C LYS A 286 -4.40 17.36 -22.76
N LYS A 287 -3.97 16.21 -23.30
CA LYS A 287 -4.77 14.97 -23.28
C LYS A 287 -5.02 14.44 -21.86
N ASP A 288 -4.08 14.67 -20.96
CA ASP A 288 -4.13 14.21 -19.57
C ASP A 288 -4.82 15.23 -18.64
N ALA A 289 -5.30 16.38 -19.15
CA ALA A 289 -5.84 17.50 -18.37
C ALA A 289 -6.87 17.08 -17.31
N LYS A 290 -7.88 16.31 -17.73
CA LYS A 290 -8.88 15.74 -16.81
C LYS A 290 -8.29 14.86 -15.71
N THR A 291 -7.24 14.11 -16.00
CA THR A 291 -6.60 13.23 -15.01
C THR A 291 -5.66 14.00 -14.07
N ILE A 292 -5.25 15.19 -14.49
CA ILE A 292 -4.43 16.14 -13.74
C ILE A 292 -5.31 16.94 -12.79
N SER A 293 -6.43 17.50 -13.24
CA SER A 293 -7.35 18.25 -12.37
C SER A 293 -7.86 17.37 -11.23
N VAL A 294 -8.18 16.12 -11.53
CA VAL A 294 -8.49 15.10 -10.51
C VAL A 294 -7.31 14.88 -9.56
N ALA A 295 -6.07 14.90 -10.04
CA ALA A 295 -4.89 14.71 -9.19
C ALA A 295 -4.71 15.89 -8.22
N PHE A 296 -4.93 17.14 -8.66
CA PHE A 296 -4.95 18.31 -7.75
C PHE A 296 -6.01 18.13 -6.66
N SER A 297 -7.24 17.79 -7.03
CA SER A 297 -8.32 17.55 -6.07
C SER A 297 -8.04 16.38 -5.12
N GLU A 298 -7.43 15.29 -5.60
CA GLU A 298 -7.02 14.15 -4.77
C GLU A 298 -5.94 14.54 -3.75
N VAL A 299 -4.97 15.38 -4.15
CA VAL A 299 -3.91 15.87 -3.26
C VAL A 299 -4.46 16.81 -2.19
N GLU A 300 -5.31 17.77 -2.56
CA GLU A 300 -5.95 18.68 -1.60
C GLU A 300 -6.80 17.93 -0.57
N LYS A 301 -7.60 16.96 -1.02
CA LYS A 301 -8.38 16.08 -0.14
C LYS A 301 -7.47 15.21 0.74
N GLY A 302 -6.35 14.73 0.21
CA GLY A 302 -5.36 13.97 0.96
C GLY A 302 -4.73 14.80 2.08
N ILE A 303 -4.38 16.06 1.81
CA ILE A 303 -3.83 17.00 2.80
C ILE A 303 -4.88 17.33 3.88
N ALA A 304 -6.13 17.60 3.47
CA ALA A 304 -7.23 17.93 4.37
C ALA A 304 -7.74 16.74 5.20
N SER A 305 -7.38 15.50 4.82
CA SER A 305 -7.79 14.30 5.55
C SER A 305 -7.18 14.23 6.94
N THR A 306 -7.99 13.88 7.94
CA THR A 306 -7.55 13.68 9.32
C THR A 306 -7.11 12.24 9.61
N ASP A 307 -7.53 11.28 8.78
CA ASP A 307 -7.16 9.86 8.91
C ASP A 307 -5.94 9.57 8.02
N ASP A 308 -4.90 8.97 8.61
CA ASP A 308 -3.65 8.63 7.92
C ASP A 308 -3.90 7.61 6.80
N LEU A 309 -4.79 6.64 7.02
CA LEU A 309 -5.11 5.63 6.01
C LEU A 309 -5.85 6.22 4.81
N ASP A 310 -6.81 7.11 5.06
CA ASP A 310 -7.54 7.80 3.99
C ASP A 310 -6.58 8.74 3.22
N THR A 311 -5.62 9.36 3.92
CA THR A 311 -4.53 10.13 3.30
C THR A 311 -3.75 9.25 2.32
N LEU A 312 -3.17 8.12 2.79
CA LEU A 312 -2.38 7.22 1.94
C LEU A 312 -3.20 6.68 0.76
N LEU A 313 -4.50 6.49 0.95
CA LEU A 313 -5.39 6.02 -0.10
C LEU A 313 -5.55 7.04 -1.23
N MET A 314 -5.66 8.34 -0.92
CA MET A 314 -5.69 9.41 -1.92
C MET A 314 -4.37 9.49 -2.68
N PHE A 315 -3.23 9.26 -2.01
CA PHE A 315 -1.92 9.25 -2.65
C PHE A 315 -1.60 7.94 -3.39
N SER A 316 -2.36 6.86 -3.18
CA SER A 316 -2.04 5.52 -3.72
C SER A 316 -1.84 5.43 -5.24
N LYS A 317 -2.50 6.30 -6.01
CA LYS A 317 -2.38 6.37 -7.48
C LYS A 317 -1.24 7.25 -7.98
N ASP A 318 -0.39 7.71 -7.08
CA ASP A 318 0.70 8.65 -7.36
C ASP A 318 0.23 9.93 -8.08
N PRO A 319 -0.71 10.70 -7.48
CA PRO A 319 -1.14 11.97 -8.05
C PRO A 319 0.02 12.98 -8.10
N LEU A 320 1.02 12.85 -7.23
CA LEU A 320 2.22 13.71 -7.20
C LEU A 320 3.03 13.63 -8.50
N SER A 321 3.15 12.45 -9.12
CA SER A 321 3.87 12.30 -10.39
C SER A 321 3.28 13.16 -11.52
N LYS A 322 1.96 13.28 -11.58
CA LYS A 322 1.25 14.09 -12.58
C LYS A 322 1.47 15.58 -12.34
N ILE A 323 1.46 15.98 -11.08
CA ILE A 323 1.65 17.37 -10.69
C ILE A 323 3.14 17.79 -10.85
N GLU A 324 4.09 16.91 -10.52
CA GLU A 324 5.54 17.10 -10.80
C GLU A 324 5.83 17.30 -12.29
N ARG A 325 5.11 16.58 -13.17
CA ARG A 325 5.22 16.73 -14.63
C ARG A 325 4.86 18.15 -15.08
N ILE A 326 3.79 18.73 -14.52
CA ILE A 326 3.34 20.09 -14.86
C ILE A 326 4.31 21.12 -14.33
N LEU A 327 4.72 20.98 -13.06
CA LEU A 327 5.71 21.86 -12.47
C LEU A 327 7.00 21.91 -13.29
N SER A 328 7.48 20.74 -13.75
CA SER A 328 8.66 20.64 -14.59
C SER A 328 8.48 21.38 -15.93
N THR A 329 7.28 21.31 -16.54
CA THR A 329 6.99 22.07 -17.75
C THR A 329 6.87 23.57 -17.50
N LEU A 330 6.24 24.00 -16.42
CA LEU A 330 6.13 25.41 -16.04
C LEU A 330 7.50 26.04 -15.79
N GLN A 331 8.37 25.34 -15.06
CA GLN A 331 9.74 25.79 -14.83
C GLN A 331 10.57 25.89 -16.10
N ALA A 332 10.37 24.99 -17.06
CA ALA A 332 11.04 25.06 -18.37
C ALA A 332 10.54 26.27 -19.17
N VAL A 333 9.23 26.47 -19.25
CA VAL A 333 8.60 27.60 -19.93
C VAL A 333 9.05 28.93 -19.30
N GLN A 334 9.12 29.02 -17.98
CA GLN A 334 9.59 30.22 -17.28
C GLN A 334 11.04 30.57 -17.66
N LYS A 335 11.94 29.58 -17.70
CA LYS A 335 13.33 29.79 -18.13
C LYS A 335 13.41 30.27 -19.58
N ASP A 336 12.55 29.74 -20.44
CA ASP A 336 12.46 30.15 -21.83
C ASP A 336 11.94 31.59 -21.94
N ILE A 337 10.91 31.98 -21.18
CA ILE A 337 10.40 33.35 -21.11
C ILE A 337 11.50 34.32 -20.67
N GLU A 338 12.25 33.99 -19.61
CA GLU A 338 13.38 34.80 -19.15
C GLU A 338 14.51 34.91 -20.18
N TYR A 339 14.71 33.87 -20.99
CA TYR A 339 15.64 33.92 -22.11
C TYR A 339 15.11 34.82 -23.24
N VAL A 340 13.84 34.69 -23.65
CA VAL A 340 13.21 35.58 -24.64
C VAL A 340 13.32 37.04 -24.18
N ALA A 341 12.94 37.34 -22.95
CA ALA A 341 12.97 38.69 -22.41
C ALA A 341 14.38 39.30 -22.46
N ARG A 342 15.42 38.51 -22.09
CA ARG A 342 16.82 38.95 -22.19
C ARG A 342 17.29 39.12 -23.63
N ASP A 343 16.89 38.25 -24.55
CA ASP A 343 17.26 38.36 -25.97
C ASP A 343 16.59 39.56 -26.63
N VAL A 344 15.30 39.78 -26.36
CA VAL A 344 14.54 40.95 -26.80
C VAL A 344 15.18 42.24 -26.27
N GLU A 345 15.56 42.29 -24.99
CA GLU A 345 16.23 43.45 -24.41
C GLU A 345 17.59 43.73 -25.07
N LYS A 346 18.38 42.69 -25.36
CA LYS A 346 19.64 42.82 -26.09
C LYS A 346 19.43 43.35 -27.51
N ARG A 347 18.45 42.80 -28.24
CA ARG A 347 18.11 43.27 -29.59
C ARG A 347 17.64 44.73 -29.55
N ARG A 348 16.81 45.09 -28.58
CA ARG A 348 16.36 46.47 -28.35
C ARG A 348 17.54 47.41 -28.06
N GLY A 349 18.47 47.00 -27.20
CA GLY A 349 19.69 47.77 -26.91
C GLY A 349 20.57 47.99 -28.14
N ASN A 350 20.74 46.97 -28.98
CA ASN A 350 21.55 47.08 -30.21
C ASN A 350 20.92 48.02 -31.26
N ILE A 351 19.59 48.14 -31.30
CA ILE A 351 18.89 49.09 -32.19
C ILE A 351 19.19 50.56 -31.80
N PHE A 352 19.52 50.84 -30.53
CA PHE A 352 19.87 52.18 -30.06
C PHE A 352 21.34 52.55 -30.28
N VAL A 353 22.25 51.58 -30.40
CA VAL A 353 23.70 51.84 -30.54
C VAL A 353 24.12 52.04 -32.00
N ASP A 354 23.34 51.57 -32.98
CA ASP A 354 23.66 51.68 -34.41
C ASP A 354 22.70 52.61 -35.16
N ASN A 355 22.69 53.90 -34.79
CA ASN A 355 22.11 54.96 -35.62
C ASN A 355 23.03 56.17 -35.70
N GLY A 356 24.24 55.91 -36.21
CA GLY A 356 25.10 56.92 -36.85
C GLY A 356 24.94 56.85 -38.37
N GLY A 357 23.73 56.98 -38.91
CA GLY A 357 23.51 56.97 -40.35
C GLY A 357 22.03 56.94 -40.73
N ASP A 358 21.61 57.91 -41.54
CA ASP A 358 20.24 58.15 -41.98
C ASP A 358 19.63 56.94 -42.72
N LEU A 359 18.72 56.23 -42.05
CA LEU A 359 17.96 55.07 -42.57
C LEU A 359 16.46 55.17 -42.23
N SER A 360 15.97 56.39 -41.94
CA SER A 360 14.66 56.65 -41.33
C SER A 360 13.44 56.21 -42.16
N THR A 361 13.63 55.72 -43.38
CA THR A 361 12.55 55.37 -44.32
C THR A 361 12.46 53.88 -44.66
N ARG A 362 13.41 53.03 -44.28
CA ARG A 362 13.43 51.62 -44.73
C ARG A 362 12.90 50.58 -43.74
N TYR A 363 12.82 50.91 -42.44
CA TYR A 363 12.47 49.95 -41.38
C TYR A 363 11.33 50.42 -40.46
N VAL A 364 10.50 51.35 -40.92
CA VAL A 364 9.35 51.87 -40.14
C VAL A 364 8.32 50.78 -39.85
N GLU A 365 8.03 49.92 -40.83
CA GLU A 365 7.12 48.78 -40.61
C GLU A 365 7.70 47.79 -39.61
N SER A 366 8.96 47.37 -39.77
CA SER A 366 9.61 46.45 -38.82
C SER A 366 9.69 47.03 -37.40
N ARG A 367 9.86 48.36 -37.26
CA ARG A 367 9.78 49.03 -35.95
C ARG A 367 8.40 48.93 -35.33
N ASN A 368 7.34 49.16 -36.12
CA ASN A 368 5.97 49.08 -35.63
C ASN A 368 5.57 47.65 -35.26
N THR A 369 6.00 46.63 -36.03
CA THR A 369 5.77 45.22 -35.67
C THR A 369 6.49 44.86 -34.38
N ILE A 370 7.76 45.24 -34.24
CA ILE A 370 8.55 44.96 -33.04
C ILE A 370 8.02 45.72 -31.81
N GLU A 371 7.51 46.95 -31.96
CA GLU A 371 6.86 47.68 -30.87
C GLU A 371 5.52 47.05 -30.47
N ALA A 372 4.74 46.55 -31.43
CA ALA A 372 3.50 45.83 -31.17
C ALA A 372 3.76 44.48 -30.46
N ASP A 373 4.76 43.73 -30.93
CA ASP A 373 5.19 42.47 -30.33
C ASP A 373 5.77 42.70 -28.93
N SER A 374 6.56 43.76 -28.75
CA SER A 374 7.11 44.14 -27.44
C SER A 374 6.02 44.52 -26.44
N LYS A 375 4.92 45.17 -26.88
CA LYS A 375 3.77 45.47 -26.01
C LYS A 375 3.04 44.19 -25.60
N THR A 376 2.83 43.29 -26.56
CA THR A 376 2.15 42.01 -26.35
C THR A 376 2.95 41.09 -25.42
N VAL A 377 4.28 41.09 -25.52
CA VAL A 377 5.20 40.32 -24.65
C VAL A 377 5.34 40.95 -23.25
N MET A 378 5.25 42.27 -23.11
CA MET A 378 5.28 42.95 -21.80
C MET A 378 3.97 42.79 -21.02
N ASP A 379 2.83 42.71 -21.72
CA ASP A 379 1.51 42.43 -21.13
C ASP A 379 1.32 40.94 -20.79
N TRP A 380 2.24 40.08 -21.21
CA TRP A 380 2.34 38.69 -20.79
C TRP A 380 2.90 38.60 -19.36
N LYS A 381 2.06 38.95 -18.38
CA LYS A 381 2.18 38.43 -17.03
C LYS A 381 1.39 37.14 -16.93
N VAL A 382 2.05 36.09 -16.47
CA VAL A 382 1.36 34.90 -15.95
C VAL A 382 0.53 35.40 -14.76
N MET A 383 -0.81 35.34 -14.91
CA MET A 383 -1.69 35.22 -13.76
C MET A 383 -1.62 33.78 -13.28
#